data_AF-A0A934AHN9-F1
#
_entry.id   AF-A0A934AHN9-F1
#
_cell.length_a   1.000
_cell.length_b   1.000
_cell.length_c   1.000
_cell.angle_alpha   90.00
_cell.angle_beta   90.00
_cell.angle_gamma   90.00
#
_symmetry.space_group_name_H-M   'P 1'
#
loop_
_entity.id
_entity.type
_entity.pdbx_description
1 polymer ?
#
loop_
_entity_poly.entity_id
_entity_poly.type
_entity_poly.pdbx_seq_one_letter_code
_entity_poly.pdbx_strand_id
1 'polypeptide(L)'
;MSMAQETAIRIPVDPANPGQFFACCGLLEFADRLWKGTEGWFEIRHFCIRTTEPTASLAQLLKSARDIALANDGATDREDEGENEDDAEDKSSSMSIVSPVSLHLDWWKDKSLKPWAGSMNARKIFVAMCAAIDPQSDNPLNHGQFVYDPAATVILKNGKTKAKKGEPREPFYFDGRRGANSQSLDIGFAPDPLKKLLKFKTIAYPVVEAMALIGLQRCQPKPAETPRVFDYFSWQEPYPVSVLSAAVYGILDNSCGYRFENAFRTPQRKHKAFNPATPIERSK
;
A
#
# COMPACT_ATOMS: atom_id res chain seq x y z
N MET A 1 27.74 27.13 15.31
CA MET A 1 26.69 26.12 15.09
C MET A 1 26.72 25.78 13.62
N SER A 2 27.19 24.58 13.26
CA SER A 2 27.18 24.11 11.88
C SER A 2 25.73 23.89 11.45
N MET A 3 25.27 24.56 10.38
CA MET A 3 23.99 24.21 9.76
C MET A 3 24.12 22.77 9.24
N ALA A 4 23.35 21.84 9.80
CA ALA A 4 23.28 20.50 9.26
C ALA A 4 22.74 20.60 7.83
N GLN A 5 23.42 19.96 6.88
CA GLN A 5 23.01 19.97 5.49
C GLN A 5 21.76 19.10 5.35
N GLU A 6 20.63 19.69 4.97
CA GLU A 6 19.36 18.99 4.79
C GLU A 6 19.36 18.18 3.50
N THR A 7 18.88 16.94 3.57
CA THR A 7 18.68 16.07 2.40
C THR A 7 17.20 16.02 2.05
N ALA A 8 16.89 16.27 0.77
CA ALA A 8 15.52 16.25 0.25
C ALA A 8 15.33 15.15 -0.80
N ILE A 9 14.38 14.26 -0.56
CA ILE A 9 13.91 13.24 -1.49
C ILE A 9 12.65 13.77 -2.19
N ARG A 10 12.55 13.60 -3.51
CA ARG A 10 11.38 14.03 -4.31
C ARG A 10 10.87 12.86 -5.12
N ILE A 11 9.57 12.58 -5.01
CA ILE A 11 8.95 11.38 -5.59
C ILE A 11 7.77 11.84 -6.46
N PRO A 12 7.74 11.54 -7.77
CA PRO A 12 6.59 11.87 -8.61
C PRO A 12 5.32 11.20 -8.08
N VAL A 13 4.25 11.98 -7.91
CA VAL A 13 2.98 11.51 -7.34
C VAL A 13 1.79 12.14 -8.07
N ASP A 14 0.74 11.34 -8.24
CA ASP A 14 -0.61 11.81 -8.55
C ASP A 14 -1.48 11.72 -7.28
N PRO A 15 -1.77 12.85 -6.60
CA PRO A 15 -2.61 12.85 -5.42
C PRO A 15 -4.06 12.42 -5.68
N ALA A 16 -4.54 12.43 -6.94
CA ALA A 16 -5.86 11.91 -7.29
C ALA A 16 -5.87 10.37 -7.38
N ASN A 17 -4.72 9.71 -7.30
CA ASN A 17 -4.66 8.28 -7.05
C ASN A 17 -4.55 8.03 -5.53
N PRO A 18 -5.62 7.56 -4.86
CA PRO A 18 -5.62 7.39 -3.41
C PRO A 18 -4.53 6.43 -2.95
N GLY A 19 -4.26 5.36 -3.71
CA GLY A 19 -3.16 4.44 -3.41
C GLY A 19 -1.80 5.15 -3.38
N GLN A 20 -1.52 6.03 -4.35
CA GLN A 20 -0.27 6.79 -4.36
C GLN A 20 -0.20 7.78 -3.20
N PHE A 21 -1.31 8.46 -2.90
CA PHE A 21 -1.38 9.38 -1.76
C PHE A 21 -1.08 8.66 -0.42
N PHE A 22 -1.73 7.52 -0.15
CA PHE A 22 -1.47 6.76 1.08
C PHE A 22 -0.10 6.09 1.07
N ALA A 23 0.45 5.76 -0.10
CA ALA A 23 1.83 5.30 -0.22
C ALA A 23 2.83 6.39 0.18
N CYS A 24 2.59 7.66 -0.16
CA CYS A 24 3.39 8.78 0.33
C CYS A 24 3.34 8.89 1.86
N CYS A 25 2.16 8.74 2.46
CA CYS A 25 2.00 8.71 3.91
C CYS A 25 2.80 7.55 4.55
N GLY A 26 2.76 6.37 3.93
CA GLY A 26 3.53 5.21 4.39
C GLY A 26 5.04 5.38 4.22
N LEU A 27 5.50 5.98 3.12
CA LEU A 27 6.91 6.30 2.89
C LEU A 27 7.43 7.28 3.95
N LEU A 28 6.63 8.28 4.33
CA LEU A 28 7.00 9.24 5.38
C LEU A 28 7.02 8.59 6.77
N GLU A 29 6.01 7.79 7.13
CA GLU A 29 6.03 6.98 8.37
C GLU A 29 7.27 6.09 8.44
N PHE A 30 7.61 5.44 7.32
CA PHE A 30 8.73 4.53 7.24
C PHE A 30 10.08 5.27 7.30
N ALA A 31 10.20 6.41 6.61
CA ALA A 31 11.38 7.27 6.65
C ALA A 31 11.63 7.84 8.05
N ASP A 32 10.60 8.30 8.77
CA ASP A 32 10.75 8.83 10.14
C ASP A 32 11.23 7.75 11.11
N ARG A 33 10.80 6.50 10.90
CA ARG A 33 11.28 5.39 11.71
C ARG A 33 12.73 5.01 11.41
N LEU A 34 13.20 5.21 10.18
CA LEU A 34 14.58 4.96 9.78
C LEU A 34 15.54 6.07 10.24
N TRP A 35 15.17 7.33 10.04
CA TRP A 35 16.10 8.46 10.15
C TRP A 35 15.76 9.47 11.26
N LYS A 36 14.56 9.38 11.84
CA LYS A 36 14.02 10.29 12.88
C LYS A 36 13.96 11.76 12.49
N GLY A 37 12.85 12.41 12.83
CA GLY A 37 12.67 13.83 12.55
C GLY A 37 12.53 14.10 11.05
N THR A 38 11.96 13.14 10.30
CA THR A 38 11.68 13.38 8.89
C THR A 38 10.37 14.12 8.75
N GLU A 39 10.33 15.04 7.81
CA GLU A 39 9.13 15.80 7.47
C GLU A 39 8.77 15.51 6.02
N GLY A 40 7.49 15.63 5.66
CA GLY A 40 7.10 15.55 4.27
C GLY A 40 5.93 16.46 3.93
N TRP A 41 5.78 16.70 2.63
CA TRP A 41 4.75 17.57 2.06
C TRP A 41 4.49 17.25 0.60
N PHE A 42 3.36 17.72 0.08
CA PHE A 42 3.00 17.62 -1.32
C PHE A 42 3.29 18.93 -2.04
N GLU A 43 3.97 18.81 -3.17
CA GLU A 43 4.00 19.81 -4.23
C GLU A 43 3.06 19.36 -5.36
N ILE A 44 2.88 20.19 -6.39
CA ILE A 44 1.91 19.97 -7.48
C ILE A 44 2.03 18.57 -8.12
N ARG A 45 3.25 18.03 -8.28
CA ARG A 45 3.49 16.71 -8.90
C ARG A 45 4.46 15.83 -8.13
N HIS A 46 4.84 16.24 -6.93
CA HIS A 46 5.84 15.53 -6.15
C HIS A 46 5.41 15.42 -4.69
N PHE A 47 5.76 14.31 -4.08
CA PHE A 47 5.84 14.19 -2.65
C PHE A 47 7.29 14.37 -2.23
N CYS A 48 7.51 15.21 -1.24
CA CYS A 48 8.83 15.56 -0.74
C CYS A 48 9.01 15.01 0.67
N ILE A 49 10.20 14.48 0.94
CA ILE A 49 10.63 14.08 2.28
C ILE A 49 11.93 14.80 2.59
N ARG A 50 11.98 15.50 3.71
CA ARG A 50 13.18 16.15 4.24
C ARG A 50 13.68 15.42 5.47
N THR A 51 15.00 15.31 5.59
CA THR A 51 15.68 14.77 6.78
C THR A 51 17.05 15.41 6.97
N THR A 52 17.56 15.35 8.20
CA THR A 52 18.93 15.73 8.54
C THR A 52 19.92 14.57 8.38
N GLU A 53 19.45 13.36 8.08
CA GLU A 53 20.34 12.20 7.86
C GLU A 53 21.13 12.38 6.54
N PRO A 54 22.46 12.52 6.60
CA PRO A 54 23.26 12.83 5.40
C PRO A 54 23.29 11.71 4.38
N THR A 55 23.08 10.46 4.83
CA THR A 55 23.11 9.30 3.94
C THR A 55 21.77 9.05 3.25
N ALA A 56 20.70 9.69 3.71
CA ALA A 56 19.34 9.44 3.25
C ALA A 56 19.19 9.63 1.74
N SER A 57 18.54 8.67 1.09
CA SER A 57 18.23 8.76 -0.33
C SER A 57 16.99 7.94 -0.65
N LEU A 58 16.36 8.22 -1.80
CA LEU A 58 15.23 7.42 -2.28
C LEU A 58 15.63 5.94 -2.42
N ALA A 59 16.81 5.68 -2.97
CA ALA A 59 17.29 4.31 -3.18
C ALA A 59 17.47 3.54 -1.86
N GLN A 60 17.98 4.20 -0.82
CA GLN A 60 18.06 3.59 0.51
C GLN A 60 16.68 3.35 1.12
N LEU A 61 15.76 4.32 1.01
CA LEU A 61 14.40 4.17 1.52
C LEU A 61 13.68 2.97 0.87
N LEU A 62 13.74 2.88 -0.45
CA LEU A 62 13.14 1.80 -1.23
C LEU A 62 13.83 0.45 -0.95
N LYS A 63 15.16 0.42 -0.79
CA LYS A 63 15.89 -0.78 -0.39
C LYS A 63 15.42 -1.27 0.99
N SER A 64 15.33 -0.38 1.96
CA SER A 64 14.83 -0.70 3.30
C SER A 64 13.39 -1.19 3.27
N ALA A 65 12.54 -0.60 2.42
CA ALA A 65 11.15 -1.06 2.24
C ALA A 65 11.07 -2.45 1.60
N ARG A 66 11.95 -2.73 0.62
CA ARG A 66 12.05 -4.06 -0.01
C ARG A 66 12.48 -5.13 0.98
N ASP A 67 13.41 -4.78 1.86
CA ASP A 67 14.03 -5.69 2.82
C ASP A 67 13.23 -5.81 4.13
N ILE A 68 11.97 -5.38 4.15
CA ILE A 68 11.05 -5.50 5.30
C ILE A 68 10.91 -6.97 5.73
N ALA A 69 11.09 -7.21 7.03
CA ALA A 69 10.83 -8.50 7.66
C ALA A 69 9.67 -8.40 8.65
N LEU A 70 8.81 -9.43 8.63
CA LEU A 70 7.69 -9.56 9.53
C LEU A 70 8.00 -10.53 10.67
N ALA A 71 7.40 -10.31 11.84
CA ALA A 71 7.43 -11.28 12.93
C ALA A 71 6.79 -12.61 12.49
N ASN A 72 7.36 -13.74 12.90
CA ASN A 72 6.70 -15.04 12.81
C ASN A 72 5.84 -15.22 14.07
N ASP A 73 4.60 -14.75 14.01
CA ASP A 73 3.64 -14.75 15.12
C ASP A 73 2.83 -16.06 15.22
N GLY A 74 3.26 -17.13 14.56
CA GLY A 74 2.55 -18.41 14.58
C GLY A 74 1.20 -18.39 13.87
N ALA A 75 0.84 -17.30 13.18
CA ALA A 75 -0.24 -17.26 12.22
C ALA A 75 0.15 -18.16 11.03
N THR A 76 -0.09 -19.46 11.17
CA THR A 76 0.12 -20.42 10.09
C THR A 76 -0.68 -19.96 8.89
N ASP A 77 -0.02 -19.84 7.73
CA ASP A 77 -0.61 -19.65 6.41
C ASP A 77 -1.52 -20.83 6.04
N ARG A 78 -2.57 -21.10 6.82
CA ARG A 78 -3.58 -22.10 6.47
C ARG A 78 -4.29 -21.57 5.23
N GLU A 79 -4.05 -22.25 4.12
CA GLU A 79 -4.85 -22.11 2.91
C GLU A 79 -6.23 -22.67 3.25
N ASP A 80 -7.21 -21.78 3.51
CA ASP A 80 -8.58 -22.18 3.83
C ASP A 80 -9.25 -22.76 2.57
N GLU A 81 -9.42 -24.08 2.55
CA GLU A 81 -10.30 -24.83 1.64
C GLU A 81 -11.74 -24.95 2.20
N GLY A 82 -12.24 -23.95 2.94
CA GLY A 82 -13.54 -24.00 3.62
C GLY A 82 -14.55 -22.94 3.15
N GLU A 83 -15.57 -23.36 2.39
CA GLU A 83 -16.67 -22.53 1.87
C GLU A 83 -17.77 -22.17 2.91
N ASN A 84 -17.41 -21.81 4.15
CA ASN A 84 -18.39 -21.33 5.13
C ASN A 84 -17.98 -19.94 5.64
N GLU A 85 -18.52 -18.90 4.99
CA GLU A 85 -18.13 -17.49 5.14
C GLU A 85 -18.93 -16.70 6.18
N ASP A 86 -19.98 -17.28 6.79
CA ASP A 86 -20.90 -16.50 7.63
C ASP A 86 -20.51 -16.45 9.13
N ASP A 87 -19.58 -17.28 9.61
CA ASP A 87 -19.19 -17.34 11.03
C ASP A 87 -17.67 -17.42 11.30
N ALA A 88 -16.82 -17.16 10.29
CA ALA A 88 -15.39 -17.08 10.51
C ALA A 88 -15.04 -15.71 11.12
N GLU A 89 -14.79 -15.66 12.43
CA GLU A 89 -13.98 -14.61 13.07
C GLU A 89 -12.87 -14.19 12.09
N ASP A 90 -12.78 -12.90 11.77
CA ASP A 90 -11.85 -12.34 10.79
C ASP A 90 -10.41 -12.58 11.28
N LYS A 91 -9.86 -13.75 10.98
CA LYS A 91 -8.49 -14.20 11.31
C LYS A 91 -7.43 -13.48 10.49
N SER A 92 -7.72 -12.29 9.96
CA SER A 92 -6.72 -11.38 9.43
C SER A 92 -5.90 -10.83 10.60
N SER A 93 -5.01 -11.66 11.12
CA SER A 93 -4.09 -11.32 12.21
C SER A 93 -3.36 -10.02 11.89
N SER A 94 -3.22 -9.19 12.91
CA SER A 94 -2.38 -8.01 12.86
C SER A 94 -0.98 -8.38 12.36
N MET A 95 -0.35 -7.48 11.60
CA MET A 95 0.97 -7.72 11.04
C MET A 95 2.00 -6.88 11.80
N SER A 96 3.09 -7.50 12.23
CA SER A 96 4.18 -6.79 12.92
C SER A 96 5.43 -6.79 12.06
N ILE A 97 5.84 -5.61 11.60
CA ILE A 97 7.15 -5.36 10.98
C ILE A 97 8.19 -5.30 12.10
N VAL A 98 9.25 -6.11 11.98
CA VAL A 98 10.33 -6.21 12.98
C VAL A 98 11.67 -5.68 12.48
N SER A 99 11.82 -5.51 11.17
CA SER A 99 13.01 -4.96 10.53
C SER A 99 12.63 -4.36 9.17
N PRO A 100 13.32 -3.31 8.69
CA PRO A 100 14.37 -2.53 9.36
C PRO A 100 13.83 -1.56 10.42
N VAL A 101 12.51 -1.44 10.52
CA VAL A 101 11.81 -0.65 11.54
C VAL A 101 10.92 -1.56 12.37
N SER A 102 10.48 -1.08 13.53
CA SER A 102 9.40 -1.73 14.27
C SER A 102 8.09 -1.01 14.00
N LEU A 103 7.07 -1.71 13.50
CA LEU A 103 5.73 -1.14 13.26
C LEU A 103 4.66 -2.24 13.33
N HIS A 104 3.55 -1.94 13.99
CA HIS A 104 2.38 -2.82 14.06
C HIS A 104 1.29 -2.29 13.12
N LEU A 105 0.70 -3.19 12.33
CA LEU A 105 -0.35 -2.89 11.36
C LEU A 105 -1.61 -3.71 11.71
N ASP A 106 -2.72 -3.03 11.96
CA ASP A 106 -3.99 -3.64 12.34
C ASP A 106 -5.23 -2.79 12.03
N TRP A 107 -5.08 -1.71 11.25
CA TRP A 107 -6.17 -0.79 10.92
C TRP A 107 -7.37 -1.46 10.25
N TRP A 108 -7.16 -2.56 9.53
CA TRP A 108 -8.21 -3.31 8.82
C TRP A 108 -9.13 -4.13 9.73
N LYS A 109 -8.93 -4.07 11.05
CA LYS A 109 -9.96 -4.52 12.02
C LYS A 109 -11.25 -3.72 11.83
N ASP A 110 -11.15 -2.48 11.36
CA ASP A 110 -12.28 -1.77 10.74
C ASP A 110 -12.42 -2.20 9.28
N LYS A 111 -13.52 -2.89 8.98
CA LYS A 111 -13.79 -3.50 7.67
C LYS A 111 -14.24 -2.49 6.60
N SER A 112 -14.51 -1.24 6.97
CA SER A 112 -15.05 -0.24 6.04
C SER A 112 -14.08 0.06 4.89
N LEU A 113 -12.80 0.24 5.21
CA LEU A 113 -11.74 0.62 4.28
C LEU A 113 -10.98 -0.58 3.68
N LYS A 114 -11.04 -1.76 4.31
CA LYS A 114 -10.37 -3.00 3.86
C LYS A 114 -10.83 -3.42 2.43
N PRO A 115 -9.94 -3.46 1.41
CA PRO A 115 -10.30 -3.88 0.05
C PRO A 115 -10.21 -5.40 -0.21
N TRP A 116 -9.48 -6.16 0.61
CA TRP A 116 -9.35 -7.61 0.47
C TRP A 116 -10.31 -8.39 1.36
N ALA A 117 -10.64 -9.63 0.96
CA ALA A 117 -11.50 -10.55 1.70
C ALA A 117 -11.22 -12.00 1.28
N GLY A 118 -11.89 -12.96 1.92
CA GLY A 118 -11.84 -14.38 1.57
C GLY A 118 -10.43 -14.97 1.65
N SER A 119 -10.03 -15.72 0.63
CA SER A 119 -8.75 -16.45 0.57
C SER A 119 -7.51 -15.57 0.30
N MET A 120 -7.66 -14.23 0.26
CA MET A 120 -6.54 -13.30 0.11
C MET A 120 -5.70 -13.23 1.39
N ASN A 121 -4.52 -13.85 1.37
CA ASN A 121 -3.56 -13.78 2.48
C ASN A 121 -2.78 -12.44 2.46
N ALA A 122 -3.18 -11.50 3.32
CA ALA A 122 -2.59 -10.17 3.40
C ALA A 122 -1.08 -10.18 3.68
N ARG A 123 -0.60 -11.09 4.53
CA ARG A 123 0.82 -11.25 4.84
C ARG A 123 1.62 -11.64 3.60
N LYS A 124 1.19 -12.67 2.85
CA LYS A 124 1.84 -13.09 1.60
C LYS A 124 1.82 -11.98 0.55
N ILE A 125 0.69 -11.29 0.40
CA ILE A 125 0.57 -10.16 -0.54
C ILE A 125 1.56 -9.06 -0.18
N PHE A 126 1.57 -8.60 1.07
CA PHE A 126 2.48 -7.53 1.52
C PHE A 126 3.95 -7.90 1.30
N VAL A 127 4.36 -9.11 1.72
CA VAL A 127 5.75 -9.57 1.54
C VAL A 127 6.13 -9.65 0.05
N ALA A 128 5.24 -10.14 -0.81
CA ALA A 128 5.48 -10.19 -2.25
C ALA A 128 5.61 -8.79 -2.86
N MET A 129 4.79 -7.83 -2.43
CA MET A 129 4.89 -6.43 -2.87
C MET A 129 6.20 -5.80 -2.40
N CYS A 130 6.58 -5.97 -1.12
CA CYS A 130 7.87 -5.48 -0.63
C CYS A 130 9.02 -6.05 -1.45
N ALA A 131 9.09 -7.38 -1.62
CA ALA A 131 10.17 -8.05 -2.36
C ALA A 131 10.30 -7.60 -3.82
N ALA A 132 9.19 -7.15 -4.43
CA ALA A 132 9.17 -6.66 -5.80
C ALA A 132 9.58 -5.18 -5.95
N ILE A 133 9.74 -4.41 -4.86
CA ILE A 133 10.18 -3.02 -4.94
C ILE A 133 11.56 -2.94 -5.61
N ASP A 134 11.69 -2.12 -6.66
CA ASP A 134 12.97 -1.80 -7.29
C ASP A 134 13.63 -0.61 -6.58
N PRO A 135 14.75 -0.79 -5.86
CA PRO A 135 15.39 0.30 -5.15
C PRO A 135 16.08 1.33 -6.04
N GLN A 136 16.23 1.06 -7.34
CA GLN A 136 16.86 2.00 -8.27
C GLN A 136 15.82 2.80 -9.07
N SER A 137 14.52 2.65 -8.76
CA SER A 137 13.48 3.37 -9.46
C SER A 137 13.41 4.84 -9.03
N ASP A 138 13.58 5.75 -9.98
CA ASP A 138 13.38 7.20 -9.79
C ASP A 138 11.88 7.58 -9.76
N ASN A 139 11.00 6.70 -10.22
CA ASN A 139 9.54 6.90 -10.22
C ASN A 139 8.81 5.67 -9.63
N PRO A 140 9.02 5.38 -8.34
CA PRO A 140 8.59 4.13 -7.72
C PRO A 140 7.07 3.95 -7.70
N LEU A 141 6.30 5.05 -7.59
CA LEU A 141 4.83 5.00 -7.58
C LEU A 141 4.22 4.66 -8.95
N ASN A 142 5.01 4.75 -10.02
CA ASN A 142 4.59 4.42 -11.39
C ASN A 142 5.34 3.22 -11.97
N HIS A 143 6.18 2.56 -11.19
CA HIS A 143 6.89 1.35 -11.60
C HIS A 143 5.97 0.12 -11.46
N GLY A 144 5.29 -0.23 -12.55
CA GLY A 144 4.40 -1.39 -12.62
C GLY A 144 5.12 -2.66 -13.07
N GLN A 145 4.84 -3.79 -12.43
CA GLN A 145 5.39 -5.09 -12.82
C GLN A 145 4.48 -6.27 -12.44
N PHE A 146 4.81 -7.47 -12.92
CA PHE A 146 4.20 -8.71 -12.43
C PHE A 146 4.88 -9.12 -11.13
N VAL A 147 4.08 -9.32 -10.08
CA VAL A 147 4.57 -9.70 -8.76
C VAL A 147 4.40 -11.20 -8.53
N TYR A 148 5.39 -11.79 -7.87
CA TYR A 148 5.42 -13.20 -7.49
C TYR A 148 5.79 -13.31 -6.02
N ASP A 149 5.42 -14.41 -5.39
CA ASP A 149 5.99 -14.76 -4.09
C ASP A 149 7.52 -14.77 -4.17
N PRO A 150 8.22 -14.35 -3.10
CA PRO A 150 9.66 -14.53 -3.00
C PRO A 150 10.04 -15.98 -3.23
N ALA A 151 11.13 -16.20 -3.96
CA ALA A 151 11.59 -17.56 -4.25
C ALA A 151 11.90 -18.29 -2.93
N ALA A 152 11.29 -19.46 -2.75
CA ALA A 152 11.52 -20.32 -1.60
C ALA A 152 12.42 -21.49 -1.98
N THR A 153 13.31 -21.87 -1.08
CA THR A 153 14.07 -23.12 -1.21
C THR A 153 13.29 -24.23 -0.53
N VAL A 154 12.96 -25.29 -1.28
CA VAL A 154 12.24 -26.44 -0.75
C VAL A 154 13.20 -27.61 -0.61
N ILE A 155 13.17 -28.27 0.55
CA ILE A 155 13.92 -29.51 0.79
C ILE A 155 13.10 -30.67 0.23
N LEU A 156 13.65 -31.37 -0.76
CA LEU A 156 13.04 -32.55 -1.35
C LEU A 156 13.18 -33.75 -0.41
N LYS A 157 12.32 -34.76 -0.60
CA LYS A 157 12.34 -36.02 0.18
C LYS A 157 13.69 -36.76 0.17
N ASN A 158 14.56 -36.49 -0.81
CA ASN A 158 15.90 -37.05 -0.92
C ASN A 158 16.99 -36.16 -0.27
N GLY A 159 16.62 -35.17 0.53
CA GLY A 159 17.54 -34.23 1.19
C GLY A 159 18.12 -33.16 0.26
N LYS A 160 17.83 -33.18 -1.05
CA LYS A 160 18.30 -32.15 -1.99
C LYS A 160 17.43 -30.90 -1.90
N THR A 161 18.04 -29.73 -1.99
CA THR A 161 17.31 -28.46 -2.08
C THR A 161 16.96 -28.15 -3.54
N LYS A 162 15.74 -27.63 -3.76
CA LYS A 162 15.30 -27.12 -5.07
C LYS A 162 14.67 -25.75 -4.88
N ALA A 163 15.07 -24.80 -5.73
CA ALA A 163 14.39 -23.51 -5.82
C ALA A 163 12.96 -23.74 -6.35
N LYS A 164 11.94 -23.37 -5.56
CA LYS A 164 10.55 -23.30 -6.01
C LYS A 164 10.34 -21.93 -6.64
N LYS A 165 9.88 -21.94 -7.89
CA LYS A 165 9.48 -20.71 -8.59
C LYS A 165 8.30 -20.08 -7.85
N GLY A 166 8.38 -18.79 -7.56
CA GLY A 166 7.31 -18.04 -6.91
C GLY A 166 6.01 -18.09 -7.71
N GLU A 167 4.88 -18.18 -6.99
CA GLU A 167 3.56 -18.13 -7.59
C GLU A 167 3.17 -16.66 -7.86
N PRO A 168 2.45 -16.35 -8.96
CA PRO A 168 1.97 -15.00 -9.20
C PRO A 168 1.09 -14.51 -8.06
N ARG A 169 1.21 -13.23 -7.68
CA ARG A 169 0.41 -12.62 -6.62
C ARG A 169 -0.38 -11.42 -7.09
N GLU A 170 -1.66 -11.42 -6.76
CA GLU A 170 -2.54 -10.27 -6.89
C GLU A 170 -2.30 -9.30 -5.73
N PRO A 171 -2.34 -7.97 -5.97
CA PRO A 171 -2.15 -6.98 -4.93
C PRO A 171 -3.44 -6.72 -4.13
N PHE A 172 -3.39 -5.74 -3.22
CA PHE A 172 -4.51 -5.35 -2.37
C PHE A 172 -5.59 -4.55 -3.09
N TYR A 173 -5.25 -3.91 -4.22
CA TYR A 173 -6.13 -2.99 -4.97
C TYR A 173 -6.26 -1.61 -4.30
N PHE A 174 -5.17 -1.11 -3.71
CA PHE A 174 -5.10 0.29 -3.29
C PHE A 174 -4.87 1.25 -4.45
N ASP A 175 -4.25 0.79 -5.54
CA ASP A 175 -3.98 1.65 -6.69
C ASP A 175 -5.26 1.99 -7.47
N GLY A 176 -5.58 3.29 -7.52
CA GLY A 176 -6.75 3.83 -8.21
C GLY A 176 -6.87 3.42 -9.69
N ARG A 177 -5.73 3.23 -10.37
CA ARG A 177 -5.68 2.79 -11.78
C ARG A 177 -6.30 1.42 -11.98
N ARG A 178 -6.24 0.55 -10.96
CA ARG A 178 -6.80 -0.80 -11.00
C ARG A 178 -8.28 -0.80 -10.64
N GLY A 179 -8.73 0.06 -9.72
CA GLY A 179 -10.15 0.20 -9.37
C GLY A 179 -11.02 0.54 -10.57
N ALA A 180 -10.57 1.47 -11.40
CA ALA A 180 -11.25 1.88 -12.64
C ALA A 180 -11.41 0.77 -13.69
N ASN A 181 -10.64 -0.32 -13.59
CA ASN A 181 -10.66 -1.44 -14.53
C ASN A 181 -10.98 -2.76 -13.81
N SER A 182 -11.65 -2.69 -12.67
CA SER A 182 -11.74 -3.82 -11.75
C SER A 182 -12.95 -4.72 -12.02
N GLN A 183 -13.96 -4.26 -12.77
CA GLN A 183 -15.08 -5.09 -13.19
C GLN A 183 -14.90 -5.64 -14.60
N SER A 184 -15.44 -6.84 -14.83
CA SER A 184 -15.44 -7.46 -16.17
C SER A 184 -16.15 -6.59 -17.22
N LEU A 185 -17.14 -5.81 -16.78
CA LEU A 185 -17.85 -4.84 -17.60
C LEU A 185 -16.94 -3.70 -18.06
N ASP A 186 -16.03 -3.25 -17.20
CA ASP A 186 -15.12 -2.13 -17.49
C ASP A 186 -14.08 -2.51 -18.55
N ILE A 187 -13.62 -3.76 -18.53
CA ILE A 187 -12.60 -4.27 -19.46
C ILE A 187 -13.17 -5.05 -20.66
N GLY A 188 -14.49 -5.24 -20.71
CA GLY A 188 -15.19 -5.94 -21.81
C GLY A 188 -15.04 -7.46 -21.84
N PHE A 189 -14.43 -8.08 -20.82
CA PHE A 189 -14.29 -9.53 -20.69
C PHE A 189 -14.15 -9.94 -19.22
N ALA A 190 -14.47 -11.21 -18.91
CA ALA A 190 -14.26 -11.76 -17.57
C ALA A 190 -12.81 -12.26 -17.41
N PRO A 191 -11.99 -11.68 -16.51
CA PRO A 191 -10.61 -12.09 -16.36
C PRO A 191 -10.45 -13.46 -15.68
N ASP A 192 -11.40 -13.88 -14.84
CA ASP A 192 -11.29 -15.15 -14.09
C ASP A 192 -11.24 -16.40 -15.00
N PRO A 193 -12.11 -16.56 -16.01
CA PRO A 193 -11.96 -17.62 -17.01
C PRO A 193 -10.62 -17.56 -17.77
N LEU A 194 -10.14 -16.35 -18.09
CA LEU A 194 -8.89 -16.15 -18.83
C LEU A 194 -7.64 -16.39 -17.98
N LYS A 195 -7.69 -16.19 -16.67
CA LYS A 195 -6.61 -16.59 -15.74
C LYS A 195 -6.36 -18.09 -15.81
N LYS A 196 -7.42 -18.90 -15.84
CA LYS A 196 -7.32 -20.36 -15.90
C LYS A 196 -6.88 -20.87 -17.28
N LEU A 197 -7.38 -20.26 -18.35
CA LEU A 197 -7.12 -20.73 -19.73
C LEU A 197 -5.81 -20.17 -20.33
N LEU A 198 -5.49 -18.91 -20.06
CA LEU A 198 -4.38 -18.18 -20.70
C LEU A 198 -3.28 -17.74 -19.74
N LYS A 199 -3.38 -18.09 -18.44
CA LYS A 199 -2.46 -17.61 -17.39
C LYS A 199 -2.35 -16.08 -17.40
N PHE A 200 -3.47 -15.40 -17.60
CA PHE A 200 -3.56 -13.94 -17.62
C PHE A 200 -3.00 -13.35 -16.32
N LYS A 201 -2.07 -12.40 -16.43
CA LYS A 201 -1.42 -11.73 -15.29
C LYS A 201 -1.73 -10.24 -15.34
N THR A 202 -1.90 -9.65 -14.18
CA THR A 202 -2.16 -8.23 -14.02
C THR A 202 -0.93 -7.52 -13.49
N ILE A 203 -0.70 -6.30 -13.96
CA ILE A 203 0.37 -5.44 -13.46
C ILE A 203 -0.04 -4.94 -12.07
N ALA A 204 0.89 -4.98 -11.12
CA ALA A 204 0.79 -4.37 -9.80
C ALA A 204 1.86 -3.27 -9.67
N TYR A 205 1.64 -2.32 -8.76
CA TYR A 205 2.56 -1.24 -8.46
C TYR A 205 3.09 -1.44 -7.04
N PRO A 206 4.23 -2.13 -6.86
CA PRO A 206 4.59 -2.70 -5.55
C PRO A 206 4.75 -1.65 -4.45
N VAL A 207 5.36 -0.50 -4.75
CA VAL A 207 5.52 0.59 -3.78
C VAL A 207 4.17 1.17 -3.39
N VAL A 208 3.26 1.35 -4.34
CA VAL A 208 1.90 1.84 -4.07
C VAL A 208 1.18 0.89 -3.12
N GLU A 209 1.18 -0.41 -3.44
CA GLU A 209 0.41 -1.40 -2.69
C GLU A 209 1.00 -1.68 -1.30
N ALA A 210 2.33 -1.77 -1.17
CA ALA A 210 2.99 -2.00 0.12
C ALA A 210 2.94 -0.75 1.01
N MET A 211 3.31 0.41 0.49
CA MET A 211 3.39 1.62 1.32
C MET A 211 2.01 2.19 1.63
N ALA A 212 0.99 2.01 0.79
CA ALA A 212 -0.38 2.38 1.15
C ALA A 212 -0.87 1.59 2.37
N LEU A 213 -0.57 0.28 2.45
CA LEU A 213 -0.92 -0.54 3.62
C LEU A 213 -0.32 0.04 4.91
N ILE A 214 0.95 0.46 4.87
CA ILE A 214 1.64 1.10 5.98
C ILE A 214 1.03 2.47 6.29
N GLY A 215 0.83 3.30 5.27
CA GLY A 215 0.32 4.66 5.42
C GLY A 215 -1.05 4.71 6.08
N LEU A 216 -1.94 3.78 5.70
CA LEU A 216 -3.28 3.67 6.26
C LEU A 216 -3.31 3.32 7.77
N GLN A 217 -2.22 2.83 8.35
CA GLN A 217 -2.15 2.62 9.81
C GLN A 217 -2.27 3.95 10.58
N ARG A 218 -1.72 5.04 10.04
CA ARG A 218 -1.78 6.38 10.66
C ARG A 218 -2.74 7.32 9.94
N CYS A 219 -2.81 7.21 8.63
CA CYS A 219 -3.44 8.17 7.74
C CYS A 219 -4.72 7.59 7.16
N GLN A 220 -5.67 7.22 8.03
CA GLN A 220 -6.99 6.80 7.58
C GLN A 220 -7.73 8.01 7.00
N PRO A 221 -8.39 7.87 5.85
CA PRO A 221 -9.19 8.96 5.30
C PRO A 221 -10.47 9.19 6.11
N LYS A 222 -11.00 10.39 6.01
CA LYS A 222 -12.25 10.79 6.66
C LYS A 222 -13.43 10.12 5.95
N PRO A 223 -14.31 9.38 6.65
CA PRO A 223 -15.54 8.88 6.04
C PRO A 223 -16.43 10.06 5.58
N ALA A 224 -16.95 9.97 4.36
CA ALA A 224 -17.97 10.89 3.87
C ALA A 224 -19.38 10.41 4.29
N GLU A 225 -20.41 11.19 3.98
CA GLU A 225 -21.81 10.82 4.28
C GLU A 225 -22.26 9.55 3.56
N THR A 226 -21.71 9.29 2.36
CA THR A 226 -22.04 8.11 1.58
C THR A 226 -21.17 6.92 2.02
N PRO A 227 -21.76 5.74 2.27
CA PRO A 227 -21.00 4.56 2.65
C PRO A 227 -19.90 4.21 1.65
N ARG A 228 -18.69 3.88 2.16
CA ARG A 228 -17.49 3.55 1.38
C ARG A 228 -16.89 4.71 0.56
N VAL A 229 -17.42 5.92 0.71
CA VAL A 229 -16.83 7.12 0.15
C VAL A 229 -16.01 7.80 1.24
N PHE A 230 -14.80 8.22 0.88
CA PHE A 230 -13.85 8.78 1.83
C PHE A 230 -13.18 10.03 1.24
N ASP A 231 -12.91 10.98 2.12
CA ASP A 231 -12.21 12.22 1.83
C ASP A 231 -10.80 12.17 2.43
N TYR A 232 -9.83 12.67 1.69
CA TYR A 232 -8.47 12.89 2.16
C TYR A 232 -7.90 14.19 1.61
N PHE A 233 -6.91 14.74 2.30
CA PHE A 233 -6.37 16.05 1.99
C PHE A 233 -4.85 16.00 1.88
N SER A 234 -4.31 16.53 0.79
CA SER A 234 -2.88 16.81 0.67
C SER A 234 -2.53 18.13 1.33
N TRP A 235 -1.31 18.27 1.81
CA TRP A 235 -0.82 19.48 2.49
C TRP A 235 0.48 19.96 1.84
N GLN A 236 0.77 21.26 1.90
CA GLN A 236 1.90 21.87 1.18
C GLN A 236 3.09 22.22 2.07
N GLU A 237 2.88 22.32 3.38
CA GLU A 237 3.94 22.66 4.35
C GLU A 237 4.67 21.41 4.86
N PRO A 238 5.98 21.47 5.13
CA PRO A 238 6.69 20.34 5.71
C PRO A 238 6.15 19.99 7.10
N TYR A 239 5.67 18.76 7.26
CA TYR A 239 5.12 18.30 8.52
C TYR A 239 5.74 16.98 9.00
N PRO A 240 5.96 16.83 10.31
CA PRO A 240 6.39 15.58 10.90
C PRO A 240 5.27 14.54 10.89
N VAL A 241 5.66 13.27 11.05
CA VAL A 241 4.73 12.13 11.10
C VAL A 241 3.62 12.29 12.16
N SER A 242 3.89 12.99 13.26
CA SER A 242 2.95 13.16 14.38
C SER A 242 1.67 13.92 14.03
N VAL A 243 1.67 14.74 12.99
CA VAL A 243 0.51 15.56 12.60
C VAL A 243 -0.22 15.05 11.34
N LEU A 244 0.26 13.96 10.72
CA LEU A 244 -0.28 13.50 9.44
C LEU A 244 -1.76 13.13 9.49
N SER A 245 -2.24 12.53 10.59
CA SER A 245 -3.66 12.21 10.72
C SER A 245 -4.52 13.47 10.65
N ALA A 246 -4.09 14.58 11.26
CA ALA A 246 -4.79 15.86 11.18
C ALA A 246 -4.69 16.48 9.76
N ALA A 247 -3.52 16.37 9.13
CA ALA A 247 -3.32 16.82 7.75
C ALA A 247 -4.25 16.11 6.77
N VAL A 248 -4.32 14.78 6.85
CA VAL A 248 -5.14 13.90 6.00
C VAL A 248 -6.63 14.16 6.20
N TYR A 249 -7.04 14.57 7.40
CA TYR A 249 -8.41 14.99 7.70
C TYR A 249 -8.75 16.41 7.21
N GLY A 250 -7.77 17.14 6.67
CA GLY A 250 -7.95 18.50 6.17
C GLY A 250 -8.04 19.56 7.26
N ILE A 251 -7.58 19.25 8.48
CA ILE A 251 -7.60 20.21 9.61
C ILE A 251 -6.58 21.33 9.39
N LEU A 252 -5.51 21.05 8.64
CA LEU A 252 -4.43 22.01 8.36
C LEU A 252 -4.78 22.91 7.17
N ASP A 253 -4.26 24.13 7.21
CA ASP A 253 -4.44 25.14 6.16
C ASP A 253 -3.75 24.75 4.84
N ASN A 254 -4.12 25.43 3.76
CA ASN A 254 -3.55 25.26 2.40
C ASN A 254 -3.58 23.83 1.86
N SER A 255 -4.60 23.06 2.25
CA SER A 255 -4.76 21.68 1.81
C SER A 255 -5.70 21.54 0.61
N CYS A 256 -5.43 20.54 -0.24
CA CYS A 256 -6.26 20.18 -1.39
C CYS A 256 -7.02 18.89 -1.07
N GLY A 257 -8.34 18.92 -1.15
CA GLY A 257 -9.20 17.78 -0.84
C GLY A 257 -9.44 16.88 -2.04
N TYR A 258 -9.56 15.59 -1.78
CA TYR A 258 -9.85 14.55 -2.76
C TYR A 258 -10.84 13.55 -2.17
N ARG A 259 -11.76 13.07 -3.00
CA ARG A 259 -12.80 12.10 -2.63
C ARG A 259 -12.69 10.86 -3.50
N PHE A 260 -12.65 9.69 -2.88
CA PHE A 260 -12.66 8.42 -3.59
C PHE A 260 -13.68 7.44 -3.01
N GLU A 261 -14.07 6.45 -3.81
CA GLU A 261 -14.88 5.32 -3.36
C GLU A 261 -14.00 4.07 -3.21
N ASN A 262 -14.18 3.34 -2.11
CA ASN A 262 -13.74 1.95 -1.97
C ASN A 262 -14.80 1.02 -2.55
N ALA A 263 -14.85 0.95 -3.88
CA ALA A 263 -15.94 0.36 -4.64
C ALA A 263 -15.82 -1.17 -4.74
N PHE A 264 -16.96 -1.85 -4.84
CA PHE A 264 -16.97 -3.30 -5.07
C PHE A 264 -16.49 -3.63 -6.49
N ARG A 265 -15.57 -4.59 -6.60
CA ARG A 265 -15.03 -5.06 -7.89
C ARG A 265 -15.63 -6.37 -8.38
N THR A 266 -16.44 -7.05 -7.57
CA THR A 266 -17.14 -8.28 -7.97
C THR A 266 -18.64 -8.18 -7.73
N PRO A 267 -19.48 -8.85 -8.54
CA PRO A 267 -20.93 -8.91 -8.33
C PRO A 267 -21.32 -9.43 -6.95
N GLN A 268 -20.52 -10.32 -6.37
CA GLN A 268 -20.74 -10.88 -5.03
C GLN A 268 -20.47 -9.88 -3.91
N ARG A 269 -19.97 -8.67 -4.21
CA ARG A 269 -19.70 -7.60 -3.24
C ARG A 269 -18.81 -8.04 -2.06
N LYS A 270 -17.85 -8.91 -2.34
CA LYS A 270 -16.87 -9.41 -1.34
C LYS A 270 -15.55 -8.64 -1.38
N HIS A 271 -15.10 -8.28 -2.57
CA HIS A 271 -13.84 -7.59 -2.77
C HIS A 271 -14.08 -6.16 -3.22
N LYS A 272 -13.23 -5.24 -2.74
CA LYS A 272 -13.26 -3.84 -3.14
C LYS A 272 -11.96 -3.43 -3.81
N ALA A 273 -11.94 -2.23 -4.34
CA ALA A 273 -10.77 -1.54 -4.85
C ALA A 273 -10.94 -0.04 -4.61
N PHE A 274 -9.83 0.67 -4.46
CA PHE A 274 -9.89 2.13 -4.46
C PHE A 274 -10.08 2.61 -5.90
N ASN A 275 -11.08 3.44 -6.12
CA ASN A 275 -11.26 4.13 -7.39
C ASN A 275 -10.39 5.40 -7.45
N PRO A 276 -10.12 5.95 -8.65
CA PRO A 276 -9.51 7.27 -8.77
C PRO A 276 -10.35 8.30 -8.02
N ALA A 277 -9.66 9.22 -7.34
CA ALA A 277 -10.31 10.27 -6.58
C ALA A 277 -10.68 11.45 -7.47
N THR A 278 -11.67 12.21 -7.02
CA THR A 278 -12.10 13.48 -7.60
C THR A 278 -11.72 14.62 -6.66
N PRO A 279 -11.25 15.77 -7.17
CA PRO A 279 -10.98 16.93 -6.32
C PRO A 279 -12.25 17.41 -5.61
N ILE A 280 -12.12 17.82 -4.35
CA ILE A 280 -13.19 18.42 -3.57
C ILE A 280 -12.99 19.93 -3.57
N GLU A 281 -14.01 20.68 -3.99
CA GLU A 281 -14.03 22.12 -3.76
C GLU A 281 -14.28 22.39 -2.28
N ARG A 282 -13.37 23.09 -1.61
CA ARG A 282 -13.67 23.64 -0.29
C ARG A 282 -14.72 24.72 -0.46
N SER A 283 -15.88 24.56 0.17
CA SER A 283 -16.77 25.69 0.43
C SER A 283 -15.97 26.70 1.25
N LYS A 284 -15.71 27.88 0.67
CA LYS A 284 -15.07 29.00 1.34
C LYS A 284 -15.86 29.43 2.57
#